data_AF-A0A7Y3F3A6-F1
#
_entry.id   AF-A0A7Y3F3A6-F1
#
_cell.length_a   1.000
_cell.length_b   1.000
_cell.length_c   1.000
_cell.angle_alpha   90.00
_cell.angle_beta   90.00
_cell.angle_gamma   90.00
#
_symmetry.space_group_name_H-M   'P 1'
#
loop_
_entity.id
_entity.type
_entity.pdbx_description
1 polymer ?
#
loop_
_entity_poly.entity_id
_entity_poly.type
_entity_poly.pdbx_seq_one_letter_code
_entity_poly.pdbx_strand_id
1 'polypeptide(L)'
;RSFYEEEKENFKLKEKIIKLRFIQLPLQFLNTKEVTESLRRFNQEDIRYLDSIGVQFKKLNFNDSLWVPVSRVIEEIPPLNSDNEDRYLKKSQFFELEDAMGVYLTKINDVLEVNEIAPLSYVEPRIRQVLLNRRKLDYIRKLETEIIDEATKEKVFEVYEK
;
A
#
# COMPACT_ATOMS: atom_id res chain seq x y z
N ARG A 1 17.91 -1.15 -1.55
CA ARG A 1 17.93 -0.56 -0.20
C ARG A 1 18.72 0.75 -0.18
N SER A 2 19.96 0.81 -0.69
CA SER A 2 20.78 2.04 -0.71
C SER A 2 20.08 3.26 -1.35
N PHE A 3 19.47 3.09 -2.53
CA PHE A 3 18.71 4.16 -3.19
C PHE A 3 17.57 4.75 -2.32
N TYR A 4 16.89 3.91 -1.54
CA TYR A 4 15.84 4.41 -0.66
C TYR A 4 16.43 5.24 0.49
N GLU A 5 17.50 4.78 1.12
CA GLU A 5 18.14 5.49 2.23
C GLU A 5 18.71 6.85 1.80
N GLU A 6 19.29 6.92 0.60
CA GLU A 6 19.83 8.16 0.02
C GLU A 6 18.72 9.18 -0.31
N GLU A 7 17.57 8.70 -0.81
CA GLU A 7 16.49 9.54 -1.34
C GLU A 7 15.27 9.60 -0.41
N LYS A 8 15.36 9.13 0.84
CA LYS A 8 14.20 8.93 1.74
C LYS A 8 13.38 10.19 1.98
N GLU A 9 14.02 11.36 1.99
CA GLU A 9 13.35 12.66 2.13
C GLU A 9 12.38 12.96 0.97
N ASN A 10 12.60 12.37 -0.20
CA ASN A 10 11.72 12.49 -1.37
C ASN A 10 10.50 11.54 -1.29
N PHE A 11 10.45 10.66 -0.28
CA PHE A 11 9.36 9.71 -0.07
C PHE A 11 8.42 10.14 1.05
N LYS A 12 8.28 11.44 1.32
CA LYS A 12 7.26 11.94 2.25
C LYS A 12 5.84 11.62 1.78
N LEU A 13 5.01 11.20 2.72
CA LEU A 13 3.62 10.84 2.49
C LEU A 13 2.78 12.06 2.14
N LYS A 14 1.95 11.92 1.10
CA LYS A 14 0.97 12.95 0.68
C LYS A 14 -0.40 12.75 1.31
N GLU A 15 -0.65 11.56 1.83
CA GLU A 15 -1.87 11.16 2.53
C GLU A 15 -1.51 10.23 3.67
N LYS A 16 -2.37 10.18 4.70
CA LYS A 16 -2.26 9.25 5.83
C LYS A 16 -2.36 7.81 5.31
N ILE A 17 -1.48 6.94 5.79
CA ILE A 17 -1.52 5.50 5.50
C ILE A 17 -1.60 4.71 6.80
N ILE A 18 -2.30 3.58 6.75
CA ILE A 18 -2.50 2.73 7.92
C ILE A 18 -2.29 1.26 7.59
N LYS A 19 -1.93 0.50 8.62
CA LYS A 19 -1.99 -0.96 8.64
C LYS A 19 -3.21 -1.37 9.43
N LEU A 20 -4.05 -2.21 8.85
CA LEU A 20 -5.27 -2.66 9.50
C LEU A 20 -5.62 -4.10 9.15
N ARG A 21 -6.49 -4.68 9.97
CA ARG A 21 -7.33 -5.82 9.61
C ARG A 21 -8.79 -5.45 9.86
N PHE A 22 -9.68 -5.88 8.98
CA PHE A 22 -11.11 -5.63 9.13
C PHE A 22 -11.97 -6.80 8.67
N ILE A 23 -13.17 -6.85 9.21
CA ILE A 23 -14.25 -7.75 8.79
C ILE A 23 -15.52 -6.89 8.67
N GLN A 24 -16.26 -7.09 7.58
CA GLN A 24 -17.63 -6.61 7.45
C GLN A 24 -18.59 -7.80 7.64
N LEU A 25 -19.43 -7.72 8.67
CA LEU A 25 -20.45 -8.71 8.99
C LEU A 25 -21.83 -8.26 8.47
N PRO A 26 -22.70 -9.18 8.03
CA PRO A 26 -24.13 -8.88 7.85
C PRO A 26 -24.77 -8.50 9.20
N LEU A 27 -25.82 -7.67 9.16
CA LEU A 27 -26.51 -7.19 10.38
C LEU A 27 -27.02 -8.31 11.29
N GLN A 28 -27.43 -9.44 10.72
CA GLN A 28 -28.00 -10.59 11.44
C GLN A 28 -26.95 -11.68 11.69
N PHE A 29 -25.66 -11.34 11.69
CA PHE A 29 -24.60 -12.32 11.92
C PHE A 29 -24.72 -12.93 13.33
N LEU A 30 -24.70 -14.26 13.41
CA LEU A 30 -24.69 -14.98 14.68
C LEU A 30 -23.27 -15.02 15.24
N ASN A 31 -23.11 -15.01 16.56
CA ASN A 31 -21.80 -15.11 17.24
C ASN A 31 -20.82 -13.95 16.98
N THR A 32 -21.30 -12.73 16.73
CA THR A 32 -20.47 -11.51 16.57
C THR A 32 -19.42 -11.33 17.67
N LYS A 33 -19.75 -11.74 18.90
CA LYS A 33 -18.83 -11.67 20.04
C LYS A 33 -17.56 -12.49 19.84
N GLU A 34 -17.68 -13.73 19.38
CA GLU A 34 -16.51 -14.60 19.19
C GLU A 34 -15.63 -14.06 18.05
N VAL A 35 -16.25 -13.63 16.94
CA VAL A 35 -15.53 -13.00 15.82
C VAL A 35 -14.78 -11.75 16.28
N THR A 36 -15.41 -10.92 17.10
CA THR A 36 -14.81 -9.69 17.63
C THR A 36 -13.59 -9.99 18.50
N GLU A 37 -13.70 -10.94 19.42
CA GLU A 37 -12.59 -11.34 20.29
C GLU A 37 -11.45 -11.98 19.49
N SER A 38 -11.76 -12.86 18.54
CA SER A 38 -10.76 -13.46 17.65
C SER A 38 -10.06 -12.43 16.78
N LEU A 39 -10.77 -11.43 16.24
CA LEU A 39 -10.14 -10.35 15.46
C LEU A 39 -9.25 -9.46 16.33
N ARG A 40 -9.60 -9.26 17.60
CA ARG A 40 -8.79 -8.50 18.56
C ARG A 40 -7.49 -9.22 18.91
N ARG A 41 -7.57 -10.50 19.30
CA ARG A 41 -6.42 -11.31 19.73
C ARG A 41 -5.53 -11.74 18.55
N PHE A 42 -6.16 -12.27 17.50
CA PHE A 42 -5.55 -12.62 16.22
C PHE A 42 -4.30 -13.53 16.31
N ASN A 43 -4.36 -14.52 17.21
CA ASN A 43 -3.36 -15.57 17.27
C ASN A 43 -3.61 -16.65 16.19
N GLN A 44 -2.75 -17.68 16.09
CA GLN A 44 -2.91 -18.72 15.06
C GLN A 44 -4.21 -19.53 15.15
N GLU A 45 -4.80 -19.67 16.34
CA GLU A 45 -6.10 -20.34 16.50
C GLU A 45 -7.23 -19.43 16.04
N ASP A 46 -7.19 -18.15 16.42
CA ASP A 46 -8.14 -17.14 15.97
C ASP A 46 -8.12 -17.00 14.44
N ILE A 47 -6.94 -17.01 13.80
CA ILE A 47 -6.82 -16.96 12.34
C ILE A 47 -7.51 -18.16 11.70
N ARG A 48 -7.20 -19.38 12.18
CA ARG A 48 -7.84 -20.61 11.67
C ARG A 48 -9.36 -20.59 11.86
N TYR A 49 -9.83 -20.08 13.00
CA TYR A 49 -11.25 -19.91 13.26
C TYR A 49 -11.88 -18.91 12.28
N LEU A 50 -11.34 -17.70 12.17
CA LEU A 50 -11.85 -16.67 11.27
C LEU A 50 -11.85 -17.12 9.80
N ASP A 51 -10.82 -17.84 9.36
CA ASP A 51 -10.74 -18.41 8.01
C ASP A 51 -11.83 -19.47 7.78
N SER A 52 -12.11 -20.31 8.80
CA SER A 52 -13.13 -21.38 8.70
C SER A 52 -14.56 -20.84 8.51
N ILE A 53 -14.83 -19.64 9.01
CA ILE A 53 -16.14 -18.98 8.89
C ILE A 53 -16.15 -17.82 7.90
N GLY A 54 -15.01 -17.55 7.24
CA GLY A 54 -14.80 -16.36 6.43
C GLY A 54 -15.79 -16.18 5.27
N VAL A 55 -16.33 -17.29 4.75
CA VAL A 55 -17.38 -17.30 3.71
C VAL A 55 -18.68 -16.62 4.15
N GLN A 56 -18.91 -16.49 5.46
CA GLN A 56 -20.10 -15.84 6.02
C GLN A 56 -19.92 -14.32 6.17
N PHE A 57 -18.69 -13.80 5.98
CA PHE A 57 -18.41 -12.37 6.02
C PHE A 57 -18.73 -11.72 4.67
N LYS A 58 -19.20 -10.47 4.70
CA LYS A 58 -19.43 -9.69 3.47
C LYS A 58 -18.11 -9.27 2.82
N LYS A 59 -17.16 -8.85 3.65
CA LYS A 59 -15.80 -8.45 3.26
C LYS A 59 -14.84 -8.80 4.39
N LEU A 60 -13.58 -9.04 4.05
CA LEU A 60 -12.52 -9.25 5.02
C LEU A 60 -11.16 -8.80 4.46
N ASN A 61 -10.30 -8.32 5.35
CA ASN A 61 -8.87 -8.16 5.10
C ASN A 61 -8.10 -8.50 6.38
N PHE A 62 -7.28 -9.53 6.31
CA PHE A 62 -6.42 -9.99 7.40
C PHE A 62 -4.95 -9.61 7.22
N ASN A 63 -4.59 -9.01 6.09
CA ASN A 63 -3.23 -8.61 5.81
C ASN A 63 -2.92 -7.27 6.47
N ASP A 64 -2.60 -7.33 7.75
CA ASP A 64 -2.24 -6.18 8.58
C ASP A 64 -0.75 -5.80 8.47
N SER A 65 -0.04 -6.36 7.49
CA SER A 65 1.35 -6.02 7.16
C SER A 65 1.45 -5.00 6.02
N LEU A 66 0.38 -4.82 5.23
CA LEU A 66 0.35 -3.88 4.13
C LEU A 66 -0.13 -2.49 4.56
N TRP A 67 0.56 -1.47 4.06
CA TRP A 67 0.15 -0.08 4.21
C TRP A 67 -0.92 0.27 3.19
N VAL A 68 -2.00 0.89 3.66
CA VAL A 68 -3.16 1.27 2.86
C VAL A 68 -3.48 2.75 3.08
N PRO A 69 -3.70 3.53 2.00
CA PRO A 69 -4.25 4.88 2.09
C PRO A 69 -5.56 4.95 2.87
N VAL A 70 -5.70 5.97 3.73
CA VAL A 70 -6.94 6.18 4.49
C VAL A 70 -8.13 6.47 3.58
N SER A 71 -7.90 7.14 2.45
CA SER A 71 -8.90 7.34 1.38
C SER A 71 -9.58 6.02 0.96
N ARG A 72 -8.79 4.98 0.69
CA ARG A 72 -9.31 3.64 0.35
C ARG A 72 -10.02 2.98 1.53
N VAL A 73 -9.56 3.22 2.76
CA VAL A 73 -10.20 2.62 3.95
C VAL A 73 -11.58 3.22 4.18
N ILE A 74 -11.76 4.53 3.97
CA ILE A 74 -13.05 5.21 4.02
C ILE A 74 -14.00 4.66 2.95
N GLU A 75 -13.53 4.38 1.74
CA GLU A 75 -14.33 3.75 0.68
C GLU A 75 -14.81 2.34 1.07
N GLU A 76 -13.99 1.57 1.77
CA GLU A 76 -14.32 0.20 2.20
C GLU A 76 -15.14 0.13 3.49
N ILE A 77 -15.07 1.17 4.34
CA ILE A 77 -15.76 1.28 5.64
C ILE A 77 -16.60 2.57 5.63
N PRO A 78 -17.78 2.60 4.96
CA PRO A 78 -18.57 3.82 4.77
C PRO A 78 -18.97 4.60 6.03
N PRO A 79 -19.16 3.98 7.21
CA PRO A 79 -19.38 4.74 8.45
C PRO A 79 -18.18 5.62 8.88
N LEU A 80 -17.00 5.34 8.35
CA LEU A 80 -15.79 6.15 8.53
C LEU A 80 -15.77 7.27 7.48
N ASN A 81 -15.38 8.47 7.87
CA ASN A 81 -15.26 9.62 6.97
C ASN A 81 -14.21 10.63 7.48
N SER A 82 -13.95 11.67 6.69
CA SER A 82 -12.98 12.73 7.04
C SER A 82 -13.27 13.41 8.38
N ASP A 83 -14.54 13.46 8.80
CA ASP A 83 -14.96 14.18 10.00
C ASP A 83 -14.73 13.34 11.27
N ASN A 84 -14.61 12.01 11.13
CA ASN A 84 -14.51 11.09 12.25
C ASN A 84 -13.26 10.20 12.24
N GLU A 85 -12.46 10.21 11.17
CA GLU A 85 -11.32 9.32 11.02
C GLU A 85 -10.32 9.43 12.17
N ASP A 86 -10.04 10.63 12.66
CA ASP A 86 -9.08 10.87 13.76
C ASP A 86 -9.53 10.26 15.08
N ARG A 87 -10.84 10.00 15.24
CA ARG A 87 -11.39 9.30 16.40
C ARG A 87 -11.15 7.79 16.34
N TYR A 88 -11.11 7.22 15.14
CA TYR A 88 -11.09 5.77 14.92
C TYR A 88 -9.73 5.23 14.50
N LEU A 89 -8.99 5.98 13.68
CA LEU A 89 -7.75 5.54 13.05
C LEU A 89 -6.51 5.85 13.91
N LYS A 90 -6.54 5.39 15.17
CA LYS A 90 -5.39 5.51 16.08
C LYS A 90 -4.62 4.20 16.15
N LYS A 91 -3.30 4.30 16.33
CA LYS A 91 -2.42 3.14 16.49
C LYS A 91 -2.94 2.20 17.57
N SER A 92 -2.99 0.90 17.25
CA SER A 92 -3.48 -0.16 18.15
C SER A 92 -4.97 -0.05 18.55
N GLN A 93 -5.75 0.86 17.98
CA GLN A 93 -7.17 0.98 18.30
C GLN A 93 -7.97 -0.15 17.64
N PHE A 94 -8.96 -0.66 18.38
CA PHE A 94 -10.03 -1.46 17.81
C PHE A 94 -11.32 -0.65 17.85
N PHE A 95 -12.13 -0.75 16.81
CA PHE A 95 -13.46 -0.15 16.80
C PHE A 95 -14.47 -1.02 16.05
N GLU A 96 -15.72 -0.73 16.35
CA GLU A 96 -16.89 -1.28 15.70
C GLU A 96 -17.75 -0.11 15.22
N LEU A 97 -18.17 -0.17 13.95
CA LEU A 97 -19.09 0.77 13.34
C LEU A 97 -20.22 -0.02 12.68
N GLU A 98 -21.40 0.57 12.58
CA GLU A 98 -22.56 -0.05 11.96
C GLU A 98 -23.26 0.95 11.05
N ASP A 99 -23.74 0.45 9.91
CA ASP A 99 -24.71 1.12 9.06
C ASP A 99 -25.74 0.12 8.53
N ALA A 100 -26.60 0.56 7.61
CA ALA A 100 -27.61 -0.30 6.98
C ALA A 100 -27.01 -1.50 6.20
N MET A 101 -25.74 -1.42 5.80
CA MET A 101 -25.06 -2.47 5.04
C MET A 101 -24.38 -3.49 5.94
N GLY A 102 -24.04 -3.19 7.19
CA GLY A 102 -23.51 -4.18 8.11
C GLY A 102 -22.72 -3.61 9.28
N VAL A 103 -22.05 -4.52 9.98
CA VAL A 103 -21.17 -4.22 11.12
C VAL A 103 -19.71 -4.35 10.69
N TYR A 104 -18.91 -3.33 10.97
CA TYR A 104 -17.52 -3.20 10.55
C TYR A 104 -16.61 -3.32 11.77
N LEU A 105 -15.98 -4.48 11.92
CA LEU A 105 -15.02 -4.75 12.97
C LEU A 105 -13.63 -4.44 12.44
N THR A 106 -12.91 -3.52 13.08
CA THR A 106 -11.60 -3.06 12.57
C THR A 106 -10.58 -2.95 13.69
N LYS A 107 -9.38 -3.47 13.42
CA LYS A 107 -8.19 -3.29 14.25
C LYS A 107 -7.14 -2.52 13.46
N ILE A 108 -6.68 -1.41 14.01
CA ILE A 108 -5.55 -0.64 13.50
C ILE A 108 -4.28 -1.16 14.16
N ASN A 109 -3.30 -1.54 13.34
CA ASN A 109 -1.98 -1.97 13.81
C ASN A 109 -1.02 -0.80 13.88
N ASP A 110 -0.98 0.02 12.83
CA ASP A 110 -0.06 1.14 12.75
C ASP A 110 -0.60 2.27 11.87
N VAL A 111 -0.09 3.47 12.08
CA VAL A 111 -0.51 4.71 11.41
C VAL A 111 0.73 5.51 11.06
N LEU A 112 0.77 6.06 9.84
CA LEU A 112 1.71 7.09 9.44
C LEU A 112 0.96 8.27 8.84
N GLU A 113 1.30 9.44 9.35
CA GLU A 113 0.71 10.73 9.03
C GLU A 113 1.29 11.34 7.76
N VAL A 114 0.60 12.36 7.27
CA VAL A 114 1.07 13.19 6.16
C VAL A 114 2.44 13.79 6.51
N ASN A 115 3.32 13.88 5.52
CA ASN A 115 4.71 14.34 5.62
C ASN A 115 5.68 13.41 6.35
N GLU A 116 5.23 12.31 6.97
CA GLU A 116 6.15 11.28 7.45
C GLU A 116 6.81 10.54 6.29
N ILE A 117 7.98 9.93 6.54
CA ILE A 117 8.72 9.19 5.52
C ILE A 117 7.98 7.87 5.25
N ALA A 118 7.55 7.68 4.01
CA ALA A 118 6.88 6.46 3.60
C ALA A 118 7.85 5.26 3.71
N PRO A 119 7.45 4.17 4.36
CA PRO A 119 8.31 3.02 4.59
C PRO A 119 8.62 2.32 3.27
N LEU A 120 9.81 1.71 3.20
CA LEU A 120 10.28 1.02 2.00
C LEU A 120 9.24 0.03 1.44
N SER A 121 8.54 -0.74 2.29
CA SER A 121 7.52 -1.70 1.84
C SER A 121 6.35 -1.07 1.09
N TYR A 122 6.05 0.21 1.34
CA TYR A 122 5.00 0.95 0.63
C TYR A 122 5.51 1.52 -0.70
N VAL A 123 6.75 2.04 -0.72
CA VAL A 123 7.31 2.72 -1.91
C VAL A 123 8.10 1.79 -2.84
N GLU A 124 8.48 0.60 -2.40
CA GLU A 124 9.31 -0.35 -3.15
C GLU A 124 8.76 -0.65 -4.55
N PRO A 125 7.45 -0.91 -4.76
CA PRO A 125 6.90 -1.09 -6.09
C PRO A 125 7.17 0.11 -7.00
N ARG A 126 7.01 1.33 -6.48
CA ARG A 126 7.24 2.59 -7.20
C ARG A 126 8.73 2.80 -7.49
N ILE A 127 9.60 2.57 -6.50
CA ILE A 127 11.06 2.68 -6.65
C ILE A 127 11.54 1.72 -7.75
N ARG A 128 11.04 0.48 -7.76
CA ARG A 128 11.38 -0.51 -8.79
C ARG A 128 11.03 0.00 -10.18
N GLN A 129 9.84 0.57 -10.36
CA GLN A 129 9.43 1.15 -11.64
C GLN A 129 10.31 2.34 -12.07
N VAL A 130 10.64 3.24 -11.14
CA VAL A 130 11.54 4.37 -11.41
C VAL A 130 12.91 3.88 -11.88
N LEU A 131 13.51 2.90 -11.18
CA LEU A 131 14.80 2.33 -11.54
C LEU A 131 14.77 1.62 -12.89
N LEU A 132 13.69 0.90 -13.20
CA LEU A 132 13.49 0.26 -14.51
C LEU A 132 13.40 1.31 -15.62
N ASN A 133 12.66 2.39 -15.40
CA ASN A 133 12.51 3.47 -16.38
C ASN A 133 13.84 4.22 -16.61
N ARG A 134 14.63 4.47 -15.56
CA ARG A 134 15.97 5.08 -15.71
C ARG A 134 16.89 4.23 -16.58
N ARG A 135 16.95 2.92 -16.33
CA ARG A 135 17.76 1.99 -17.14
C ARG A 135 17.35 1.98 -18.62
N LYS A 136 16.04 2.05 -18.91
CA LYS A 136 15.55 2.15 -20.29
C LYS A 136 15.99 3.45 -20.95
N LEU A 137 15.90 4.58 -20.27
CA LEU A 137 16.34 5.88 -20.80
C LEU A 137 17.85 5.94 -21.01
N ASP A 138 18.63 5.39 -20.08
CA ASP A 138 20.09 5.34 -20.21
C ASP A 138 20.52 4.46 -21.39
N TYR A 139 19.81 3.38 -21.67
CA TYR A 139 20.04 2.54 -22.83
C TYR A 139 19.76 3.27 -24.15
N ILE A 140 18.64 3.99 -24.23
CA ILE A 140 18.28 4.80 -25.42
C ILE A 140 19.36 5.85 -25.69
N ARG A 141 19.82 6.59 -24.66
CA ARG A 141 20.87 7.61 -24.81
C ARG A 141 22.19 7.02 -25.30
N LYS A 142 22.56 5.82 -24.83
CA LYS A 142 23.78 5.14 -25.30
C LYS A 142 23.69 4.77 -26.77
N LEU A 143 22.55 4.22 -27.21
CA LEU A 143 22.33 3.90 -28.63
C LEU A 143 22.38 5.16 -29.51
N GLU A 144 21.77 6.27 -29.07
CA GLU A 144 21.83 7.54 -29.79
C GLU A 144 23.28 8.02 -29.95
N THR A 145 24.07 7.98 -28.88
CA THR A 145 25.50 8.34 -28.94
C THR A 145 26.27 7.40 -29.86
N GLU A 146 26.05 6.09 -29.78
CA GLU A 146 26.72 5.10 -30.63
C GLU A 146 26.41 5.33 -32.12
N ILE A 147 25.14 5.61 -32.48
CA ILE A 147 24.72 5.91 -33.85
C ILE A 147 25.37 7.22 -34.36
N ILE A 148 25.40 8.26 -33.51
CA ILE A 148 26.04 9.55 -33.87
C ILE A 148 27.55 9.36 -34.07
N ASP A 149 28.20 8.60 -33.19
CA ASP A 149 29.63 8.31 -33.26
C ASP A 149 29.99 7.51 -34.51
N GLU A 150 29.16 6.52 -34.87
CA GLU A 150 29.32 5.71 -36.10
C GLU A 150 29.16 6.57 -37.35
N ALA A 151 28.08 7.35 -37.46
CA ALA A 151 27.84 8.24 -38.59
C ALA A 151 28.92 9.34 -38.74
N THR A 152 29.50 9.79 -37.62
CA THR A 152 30.62 10.74 -37.63
C THR A 152 31.89 10.08 -38.13
N LYS A 153 32.20 8.86 -37.70
CA LYS A 153 33.36 8.10 -38.17
C LYS A 153 33.26 7.81 -39.67
N GLU A 154 32.12 7.34 -40.16
CA GLU A 154 31.92 7.05 -41.59
C GLU A 154 32.18 8.29 -42.46
N LYS A 155 31.64 9.46 -42.10
CA LYS A 155 31.91 10.72 -42.82
C LYS A 155 33.39 11.11 -42.81
N VAL A 156 34.09 10.85 -41.71
CA VAL A 156 35.52 11.12 -41.61
C VAL A 156 36.32 10.19 -42.54
N PHE A 157 35.96 8.90 -42.61
CA PHE A 157 36.59 7.95 -43.56
C PHE A 157 36.38 8.37 -45.02
N GLU A 158 35.17 8.78 -45.42
CA GLU A 158 34.89 9.25 -46.79
C GLU A 158 35.68 10.51 -47.21
N VAL A 159 36.01 11.39 -46.26
CA VAL A 159 36.81 12.60 -46.53
C VAL A 159 38.29 12.27 -46.73
N TYR A 160 38.81 11.24 -46.04
CA TYR A 160 40.21 10.82 -46.21
C TYR A 160 40.45 9.96 -47.46
N GLU A 161 39.42 9.34 -48.02
CA GLU A 161 39.52 8.60 -49.30
C GLU A 161 39.40 9.47 -50.56
N LYS A 162 39.09 10.77 -50.43
CA LYS A 162 39.06 11.75 -51.54
C LYS A 162 40.35 12.54 -51.67
#